data_AF-A0A523J451-F1
#
_entry.id   AF-A0A523J451-F1
#
_cell.length_a   1.000
_cell.length_b   1.000
_cell.length_c   1.000
_cell.angle_alpha   90.00
_cell.angle_beta   90.00
_cell.angle_gamma   90.00
#
_symmetry.space_group_name_H-M   'P 1'
#
loop_
_entity.id
_entity.type
_entity.pdbx_description
1 polymer ?
#
loop_
_entity_poly.entity_id
_entity_poly.type
_entity_poly.pdbx_seq_one_letter_code
_entity_poly.pdbx_strand_id
1 'polypeptide(L)'
;MFKLLIFFLFLPLAHGQKHNSVQISHILKSGRYLIYDCKKNFFACVDEFSYEACEEDRKGAIAKREDFLPCAPLKRFPHYDVCADVQEEKIRQPIKKRFCWYQLEKFN
;
A
#
# COMPACT_ATOMS: atom_id res chain seq x y z
N MET A 1 -55.36 -13.45 23.84
CA MET A 1 -54.99 -12.24 23.09
C MET A 1 -54.07 -11.41 23.98
N PHE A 2 -52.81 -11.23 23.61
CA PHE A 2 -52.01 -9.99 23.69
C PHE A 2 -50.58 -10.35 23.27
N LYS A 3 -50.28 -10.07 22.00
CA LYS A 3 -48.92 -10.05 21.44
C LYS A 3 -48.14 -8.99 22.23
N LEU A 4 -47.11 -9.38 22.99
CA LEU A 4 -46.12 -8.43 23.47
C LEU A 4 -44.97 -8.41 22.47
N LEU A 5 -44.83 -7.25 21.83
CA LEU A 5 -43.87 -6.93 20.79
C LEU A 5 -42.43 -7.07 21.32
N ILE A 6 -41.67 -7.96 20.69
CA ILE A 6 -40.20 -7.97 20.74
C ILE A 6 -39.75 -6.71 20.00
N PHE A 7 -39.54 -5.61 20.73
CA PHE A 7 -38.88 -4.43 20.19
C PHE A 7 -37.39 -4.71 20.12
N PHE A 8 -36.91 -4.80 18.89
CA PHE A 8 -35.53 -4.99 18.48
C PHE A 8 -34.57 -4.04 19.22
N LEU A 9 -33.87 -4.56 20.23
CA LEU A 9 -32.60 -4.01 20.70
C LEU A 9 -31.47 -4.59 19.85
N PHE A 10 -31.48 -4.28 18.56
CA PHE A 10 -30.30 -4.41 17.70
C PHE A 10 -29.93 -3.00 17.23
N LEU A 11 -29.28 -2.24 18.12
CA LEU A 11 -28.46 -1.13 17.66
C LEU A 11 -27.34 -1.74 16.82
N PRO A 12 -27.20 -1.39 15.53
CA PRO A 12 -25.98 -1.73 14.83
C PRO A 12 -24.87 -0.93 15.49
N LEU A 13 -23.98 -1.62 16.20
CA LEU A 13 -22.68 -1.08 16.59
C LEU A 13 -21.97 -0.68 15.30
N ALA A 14 -22.05 0.61 14.95
CA ALA A 14 -21.19 1.23 13.96
C ALA A 14 -19.76 1.05 14.44
N HIS A 15 -19.11 -0.04 14.02
CA HIS A 15 -17.70 -0.25 14.20
C HIS A 15 -16.99 0.73 13.27
N GLY A 16 -16.82 1.97 13.74
CA GLY A 16 -15.85 2.88 13.19
C GLY A 16 -14.49 2.22 13.33
N GLN A 17 -14.00 1.63 12.25
CA GLN A 17 -12.65 1.07 12.18
C GLN A 17 -11.68 2.24 12.39
N LYS A 18 -11.18 2.35 13.61
CA LYS A 18 -10.08 3.26 13.95
C LYS A 18 -8.85 2.75 13.22
N HIS A 19 -8.62 3.27 12.01
CA HIS A 19 -7.37 3.06 11.28
C HIS A 19 -6.25 3.64 12.15
N ASN A 20 -5.47 2.77 12.79
CA ASN A 20 -4.21 3.17 13.38
C ASN A 20 -3.35 3.68 12.23
N SER A 21 -3.21 4.99 12.12
CA SER A 21 -2.29 5.62 11.18
C SER A 21 -0.89 5.20 11.58
N VAL A 22 -0.39 4.12 10.98
CA VAL A 22 1.03 3.79 10.96
C VAL A 22 1.72 5.07 10.49
N GLN A 23 2.54 5.67 11.35
CA GLN A 23 3.24 6.91 11.03
C GLN A 23 4.13 6.63 9.82
N ILE A 24 3.71 7.16 8.68
CA ILE A 24 4.46 7.12 7.42
C ILE A 24 5.78 7.87 7.68
N SER A 25 6.91 7.24 7.33
CA SER A 25 8.21 7.89 7.46
C SER A 25 8.14 9.26 6.76
N HIS A 26 8.56 10.32 7.45
CA HIS A 26 8.47 11.75 7.07
C HIS A 26 8.95 12.13 5.65
N ILE A 27 9.53 11.18 4.91
CA ILE A 27 10.12 11.34 3.58
C ILE A 27 9.08 11.15 2.46
N LEU A 28 7.98 10.44 2.70
CA LEU A 28 6.96 10.19 1.67
C LEU A 28 5.68 10.96 1.98
N LYS A 29 5.25 11.82 1.05
CA LYS A 29 3.95 12.48 1.12
C LYS A 29 2.86 11.49 0.76
N SER A 30 1.81 11.38 1.58
CA SER A 30 0.71 10.44 1.36
C SER A 30 -0.07 10.74 0.09
N GLY A 31 -0.45 9.71 -0.67
CA GLY A 31 -1.27 9.86 -1.88
C GLY A 31 -1.77 8.54 -2.45
N ARG A 32 -2.48 8.61 -3.59
CA ARG A 32 -3.22 7.47 -4.18
C ARG A 32 -2.36 6.47 -4.96
N TYR A 33 -1.03 6.50 -4.84
CA TYR A 33 -0.13 5.70 -5.65
C TYR A 33 0.66 4.74 -4.75
N LEU A 34 0.52 3.43 -4.95
CA LEU A 34 1.20 2.44 -4.13
C LEU A 34 2.57 2.13 -4.71
N ILE A 35 3.59 2.28 -3.85
CA ILE A 35 4.95 1.82 -4.08
C ILE A 35 5.36 0.80 -3.01
N TYR A 36 6.43 0.07 -3.29
CA TYR A 36 7.24 -0.60 -2.28
C TYR A 36 8.62 0.01 -2.23
N ASP A 37 9.03 0.50 -1.06
CA ASP A 37 10.40 0.93 -0.82
C ASP A 37 11.26 -0.31 -0.55
N CYS A 38 12.11 -0.68 -1.51
CA CYS A 38 12.95 -1.87 -1.38
C CYS A 38 14.07 -1.67 -0.35
N LYS A 39 14.56 -0.45 -0.17
CA LYS A 39 15.61 -0.13 0.81
C LYS A 39 15.08 -0.24 2.25
N LYS A 40 13.88 0.30 2.50
CA LYS A 40 13.26 0.33 3.83
C LYS A 40 12.27 -0.83 4.08
N ASN A 41 11.98 -1.63 3.07
CA ASN A 41 11.15 -2.84 3.14
C ASN A 41 9.68 -2.62 3.54
N PHE A 42 9.02 -1.56 3.05
CA PHE A 42 7.62 -1.29 3.38
C PHE A 42 6.80 -0.82 2.17
N PHE A 43 5.48 -1.07 2.24
CA PHE A 43 4.52 -0.52 1.29
C PHE A 43 4.13 0.89 1.71
N ALA A 44 3.98 1.77 0.72
CA ALA A 44 3.56 3.14 0.97
C ALA A 44 2.64 3.65 -0.15
N CYS A 45 1.54 4.26 0.27
CA CYS A 45 0.67 5.09 -0.54
C CYS A 45 1.24 6.50 -0.57
N VAL A 46 1.75 6.89 -1.73
CA VAL A 46 2.48 8.13 -1.96
C VAL A 46 1.79 9.02 -2.99
N ASP A 47 2.17 10.29 -3.03
CA ASP A 47 1.72 11.22 -4.07
C ASP A 47 2.31 10.88 -5.45
N GLU A 48 1.79 11.55 -6.47
CA GLU A 48 2.20 11.32 -7.87
C GLU A 48 3.69 11.58 -8.08
N PHE A 49 4.21 12.68 -7.51
CA PHE A 49 5.62 13.04 -7.60
C PHE A 49 6.54 11.96 -7.02
N SER A 50 6.21 11.43 -5.83
CA SER A 50 6.99 10.37 -5.19
C SER A 50 6.91 9.05 -5.97
N TYR A 51 5.76 8.78 -6.61
CA TYR A 51 5.60 7.61 -7.48
C TYR A 51 6.46 7.73 -8.75
N GLU A 52 6.47 8.89 -9.39
CA GLU A 52 7.31 9.18 -10.56
C GLU A 52 8.80 9.12 -10.23
N ALA A 53 9.21 9.70 -9.09
CA ALA A 53 10.58 9.59 -8.60
C ALA A 53 10.99 8.12 -8.40
N CYS A 54 10.09 7.29 -7.88
CA CYS A 54 10.34 5.86 -7.77
C CYS A 54 10.48 5.18 -9.15
N GLU A 55 9.66 5.54 -10.14
CA GLU A 55 9.80 5.03 -11.51
C GLU A 55 11.16 5.41 -12.12
N GLU A 56 11.60 6.65 -11.94
CA GLU A 56 12.87 7.14 -12.47
C GLU A 56 14.08 6.48 -11.81
N ASP A 57 14.10 6.42 -10.47
CA ASP A 57 15.15 5.74 -9.70
C ASP A 57 15.27 4.28 -10.11
N ARG A 58 14.13 3.58 -10.24
CA ARG A 58 14.08 2.20 -10.70
C ARG A 58 14.62 2.06 -12.13
N LYS A 59 14.18 2.90 -13.07
CA LYS A 59 14.68 2.90 -14.45
C LYS A 59 16.18 3.12 -14.50
N GLY A 60 16.70 4.04 -13.68
CA GLY A 60 18.14 4.30 -13.55
C GLY A 60 18.92 3.07 -13.06
N ALA A 61 18.44 2.41 -12.01
CA ALA A 61 19.06 1.18 -11.48
C ALA A 61 19.02 0.03 -12.50
N ILE A 62 17.90 -0.13 -13.23
CA ILE A 62 17.77 -1.10 -14.33
C ILE A 62 18.77 -0.81 -15.45
N ALA A 63 18.90 0.46 -15.87
CA ALA A 63 19.83 0.87 -16.92
C ALA A 63 21.29 0.61 -16.54
N LYS A 64 21.62 0.77 -15.25
CA LYS A 64 22.94 0.44 -14.68
C LYS A 64 23.14 -1.05 -14.39
N ARG A 65 22.11 -1.88 -14.59
CA ARG A 65 22.10 -3.31 -14.26
C ARG A 65 22.45 -3.57 -12.79
N GLU A 66 21.96 -2.72 -11.90
CA GLU A 66 22.06 -2.97 -10.47
C GLU A 66 21.27 -4.23 -10.11
N ASP A 67 21.87 -5.14 -9.33
CA ASP A 67 21.17 -6.36 -8.90
C ASP A 67 19.96 -6.05 -8.03
N PHE A 68 20.06 -4.99 -7.21
CA PHE A 68 19.04 -4.55 -6.29
C PHE A 68 18.42 -3.22 -6.74
N LEU A 69 17.10 -3.21 -6.90
CA LEU A 69 16.35 -2.05 -7.34
C LEU A 69 15.87 -1.22 -6.13
N PRO A 70 15.89 0.12 -6.20
CA PRO A 70 15.67 0.98 -5.03
C PRO A 70 14.23 0.97 -4.52
N CYS A 71 13.26 0.82 -5.43
CA CYS A 71 11.84 0.77 -5.12
C CYS A 71 11.08 0.07 -6.26
N ALA A 72 9.82 -0.27 -6.02
CA ALA A 72 8.92 -0.82 -7.01
C ALA A 72 7.62 -0.01 -7.08
N PRO A 73 7.31 0.64 -8.22
CA PRO A 73 6.00 1.23 -8.47
C PRO A 73 5.00 0.09 -8.74
N LEU A 74 3.91 0.02 -7.97
CA LEU A 74 3.03 -1.15 -8.00
C LEU A 74 1.67 -0.87 -8.63
N LYS A 75 0.97 0.18 -8.16
CA LYS A 75 -0.40 0.44 -8.61
C LYS A 75 -0.82 1.89 -8.37
N ARG A 76 -1.61 2.44 -9.29
CA ARG A 76 -2.30 3.72 -9.13
C ARG A 76 -3.76 3.46 -8.75
N PHE A 77 -4.27 4.21 -7.78
CA PHE A 77 -5.65 4.10 -7.31
C PHE A 77 -6.44 5.38 -7.61
N PRO A 78 -7.78 5.33 -7.67
CA PRO A 78 -8.60 6.52 -7.87
C PRO A 78 -8.45 7.53 -6.72
N HIS A 79 -8.38 7.02 -5.49
CA HIS A 79 -8.38 7.78 -4.24
C HIS A 79 -7.41 7.16 -3.22
N TYR A 80 -7.06 7.94 -2.20
CA TYR A 80 -6.10 7.54 -1.17
C TYR A 80 -6.63 6.41 -0.26
N ASP A 81 -7.90 6.45 0.12
CA ASP A 81 -8.58 5.43 0.93
C ASP A 81 -8.44 4.02 0.31
N VAL A 82 -8.71 3.89 -0.99
CA VAL A 82 -8.57 2.62 -1.70
C VAL A 82 -7.10 2.15 -1.72
N CYS A 83 -6.15 3.07 -1.83
CA CYS A 83 -4.73 2.74 -1.73
C CYS A 83 -4.40 2.25 -0.31
N ALA A 84 -4.86 2.95 0.72
CA ALA A 84 -4.59 2.66 2.12
C ALA A 84 -5.10 1.27 2.52
N ASP A 85 -6.29 0.88 2.05
CA ASP A 85 -6.84 -0.46 2.28
C ASP A 85 -5.92 -1.54 1.70
N VAL A 86 -5.44 -1.34 0.47
CA VAL A 86 -4.51 -2.29 -0.18
C VAL A 86 -3.14 -2.25 0.49
N GLN A 87 -2.65 -1.10 0.93
CA GLN A 87 -1.40 -0.99 1.67
C GLN A 87 -1.47 -1.84 2.95
N GLU A 88 -2.54 -1.70 3.74
CA GLU A 88 -2.76 -2.49 4.95
C GLU A 88 -2.86 -3.99 4.66
N GLU A 89 -3.58 -4.37 3.59
CA GLU A 89 -3.66 -5.76 3.14
C GLU A 89 -2.25 -6.31 2.84
N LYS A 90 -1.44 -5.54 2.11
CA LYS A 90 -0.08 -5.93 1.72
C LYS A 90 0.89 -6.01 2.90
N ILE A 91 0.76 -5.12 3.88
CA ILE A 91 1.55 -5.17 5.13
C ILE A 91 1.29 -6.48 5.89
N ARG A 92 0.05 -6.99 5.86
CA ARG A 92 -0.33 -8.24 6.54
C ARG A 92 0.07 -9.51 5.78
N GLN A 93 0.42 -9.41 4.51
CA GLN A 93 0.78 -10.56 3.67
C GLN A 93 2.29 -10.82 3.66
N PRO A 94 2.75 -12.09 3.62
CA PRO A 94 4.16 -12.41 3.39
C PRO A 94 4.66 -11.81 2.07
N ILE A 95 5.71 -10.99 2.15
CA ILE A 95 6.18 -10.21 1.01
C ILE A 95 7.07 -11.07 0.11
N LYS A 96 6.61 -11.34 -1.11
CA LYS A 96 7.48 -11.86 -2.18
C LYS A 96 8.24 -10.70 -2.83
N LYS A 97 9.41 -10.37 -2.27
CA LYS A 97 10.26 -9.22 -2.66
C LYS A 97 10.94 -9.36 -4.03
N ARG A 98 10.37 -10.13 -4.97
CA ARG A 98 10.99 -10.42 -6.27
C ARG A 98 11.20 -9.16 -7.10
N PHE A 99 10.28 -8.20 -6.99
CA PHE A 99 10.35 -6.91 -7.69
C PHE A 99 11.50 -6.00 -7.22
N CYS A 100 12.20 -6.33 -6.13
CA CYS A 100 13.40 -5.61 -5.69
C CYS A 100 14.68 -6.16 -6.33
N TRP A 101 14.61 -7.25 -7.08
CA TRP A 101 15.78 -7.90 -7.68
C TRP A 101 15.66 -7.92 -9.20
N TYR A 102 16.62 -7.30 -9.88
CA TYR A 102 16.62 -7.19 -11.34
C TYR A 102 16.53 -8.55 -12.04
N GLN A 103 17.24 -9.55 -11.50
CA GLN A 103 17.31 -10.89 -12.07
C GLN A 103 15.99 -11.67 -11.95
N LEU A 104 15.15 -11.34 -10.97
CA LEU A 104 13.89 -12.05 -10.68
C LEU A 104 12.68 -11.39 -11.35
N GLU A 105 12.85 -10.20 -11.93
CA GLU A 105 11.80 -9.49 -12.65
C GLU A 105 11.58 -10.07 -14.06
N LYS A 106 12.60 -10.71 -14.66
CA LYS A 106 12.57 -11.23 -16.05
C LYS A 106 11.72 -12.49 -16.27
N PHE A 107 11.11 -13.04 -15.22
CA PHE A 107 10.40 -14.33 -15.27
C PHE A 107 8.87 -14.22 -15.14
N ASN A 108 8.29 -13.06 -15.50
CA ASN A 108 6.86 -12.81 -15.44
C ASN A 108 6.32 -12.19 -16.72
#